data_AF-A0AAW9SLY1-F1
#
_entry.id   AF-A0AAW9SLY1-F1
#
_cell.length_a   1.000
_cell.length_b   1.000
_cell.length_c   1.000
_cell.angle_alpha   90.00
_cell.angle_beta   90.00
_cell.angle_gamma   90.00
#
_symmetry.space_group_name_H-M   'P 1'
#
loop_
_entity.id
_entity.type
_entity.pdbx_description
1 polymer ?
#
loop_
_entity_poly.entity_id
_entity_poly.type
_entity_poly.pdbx_seq_one_letter_code
_entity_poly.pdbx_strand_id
1 'polypeptide(L)' 'MRKPTNAMHKPATTPKRARDTFTQATQTDNRVHLTVRISPELRHRLNIYAAENQRTVTDIVTQAVTDLLDS' A
#
# COMPACT_ATOMS: atom_id res chain seq x y z
N MET A 1 -31.51 8.47 -54.85
CA MET A 1 -30.35 7.58 -55.06
C MET A 1 -29.46 7.62 -53.82
N ARG A 2 -28.93 6.47 -53.43
CA ARG A 2 -28.31 6.15 -52.13
C ARG A 2 -26.98 6.90 -51.95
N LYS A 3 -26.77 7.53 -50.79
CA LYS A 3 -25.43 7.76 -50.23
C LYS A 3 -25.32 6.91 -48.96
N PRO A 4 -24.44 5.89 -48.94
CA PRO A 4 -24.19 5.11 -47.75
C PRO A 4 -23.00 5.65 -46.95
N THR A 5 -22.90 5.12 -45.74
CA THR A 5 -21.70 4.87 -44.93
C THR A 5 -21.10 6.01 -44.10
N ASN A 6 -21.61 6.08 -42.87
CA ASN A 6 -20.90 5.66 -41.65
C ASN A 6 -19.51 6.26 -41.40
N ALA A 7 -19.45 7.29 -40.55
CA ALA A 7 -18.26 7.65 -39.79
C ALA A 7 -18.64 7.83 -38.32
N MET A 8 -18.97 6.72 -37.67
CA MET A 8 -19.13 6.61 -36.21
C MET A 8 -17.75 6.70 -35.55
N HIS A 9 -17.23 7.90 -35.32
CA HIS A 9 -16.09 8.09 -34.41
C HIS A 9 -16.61 8.14 -32.98
N LYS A 10 -16.64 6.96 -32.35
CA LYS A 10 -16.84 6.80 -30.91
C LYS A 10 -15.76 7.62 -30.18
N PRO A 11 -16.07 8.47 -29.19
CA PRO A 11 -15.04 8.86 -28.25
C PRO A 11 -14.62 7.59 -27.51
N ALA A 12 -13.34 7.23 -27.60
CA ALA A 12 -12.75 6.21 -26.75
C ALA A 12 -12.76 6.75 -25.31
N THR A 13 -13.87 6.53 -24.59
CA THR A 13 -13.94 6.69 -23.15
C THR A 13 -13.12 5.57 -22.53
N THR A 14 -11.82 5.81 -22.41
CA THR A 14 -10.95 5.09 -21.48
C THR A 14 -11.63 5.06 -20.11
N PRO A 15 -11.95 3.89 -19.53
CA PRO A 15 -12.34 3.85 -18.14
C PRO A 15 -11.10 4.21 -17.33
N LYS A 16 -11.06 5.46 -16.85
CA LYS A 16 -10.12 5.91 -15.82
C LYS A 16 -10.38 5.01 -14.62
N ARG A 17 -9.55 3.99 -14.43
CA ARG A 17 -9.57 3.11 -13.28
C ARG A 17 -9.60 4.00 -12.04
N ALA A 18 -10.75 4.05 -11.37
CA ALA A 18 -10.88 4.69 -10.08
C ALA A 18 -9.88 3.97 -9.18
N ARG A 19 -8.73 4.63 -8.93
CA ARG A 19 -7.81 4.18 -7.90
C ARG A 19 -8.56 4.49 -6.62
N ASP A 20 -9.05 3.44 -5.99
CA ASP A 20 -9.75 3.48 -4.71
C ASP A 20 -8.99 4.44 -3.79
N THR A 21 -9.58 5.60 -3.60
CA THR A 21 -9.10 6.54 -2.60
C THR A 21 -9.55 5.90 -1.31
N PHE A 22 -8.63 5.18 -0.66
CA PHE A 22 -8.80 4.79 0.74
C PHE A 22 -9.00 6.11 1.50
N THR A 23 -10.25 6.48 1.72
CA THR A 23 -10.65 7.41 2.77
C THR A 23 -10.33 6.72 4.09
N GLN A 24 -9.06 6.78 4.49
CA GLN A 24 -8.65 6.40 5.83
C GLN A 24 -9.27 7.45 6.75
N ALA A 25 -10.22 7.03 7.56
CA ALA A 25 -10.77 7.83 8.63
C ALA A 25 -9.60 8.45 9.40
N THR A 26 -9.64 9.77 9.59
CA THR A 26 -8.76 10.51 10.49
C THR A 26 -9.11 10.14 11.92
N GLN A 27 -8.84 8.89 12.30
CA GLN A 27 -8.51 8.59 13.67
C GLN A 27 -7.17 9.31 13.89
N THR A 28 -7.12 10.21 14.86
CA THR A 28 -5.88 10.88 15.27
C THR A 28 -4.99 9.81 15.91
N ASP A 29 -4.41 8.96 15.07
CA ASP A 29 -3.44 7.95 15.42
C ASP A 29 -2.20 8.72 15.86
N ASN A 30 -2.00 8.83 17.17
CA ASN A 30 -0.89 9.59 17.77
C ASN A 30 0.48 8.89 17.55
N ARG A 31 0.56 8.03 16.54
CA ARG A 31 1.76 7.26 16.19
C ARG A 31 2.68 8.13 15.35
N VAL A 32 3.95 8.11 15.71
CA VAL A 32 5.01 8.80 14.98
C VAL A 32 5.63 7.84 13.97
N HIS A 33 5.78 8.30 12.73
CA HIS A 33 6.50 7.54 11.70
C HIS A 33 8.00 7.88 11.77
N LEU A 34 8.83 6.88 12.06
CA LEU A 34 10.28 6.98 12.02
C LEU A 34 10.83 6.22 10.81
N THR A 35 11.62 6.88 9.96
CA THR A 35 12.35 6.22 8.87
C THR A 35 13.76 5.86 9.35
N VAL A 36 14.11 4.57 9.29
CA VAL A 36 15.44 4.06 9.68
C VAL A 36 16.16 3.39 8.52
N ARG A 37 17.49 3.43 8.53
CA ARG A 37 18.32 2.68 7.58
C ARG A 37 18.69 1.34 8.19
N ILE A 38 18.38 0.25 7.49
CA ILE A 38 18.74 -1.12 7.86
C ILE A 38 19.45 -1.81 6.70
N SER A 39 20.17 -2.90 7.01
CA SER A 39 20.78 -3.72 5.97
C SER A 39 19.71 -4.37 5.09
N PRO A 40 20.00 -4.59 3.79
CA PRO A 40 19.07 -5.25 2.88
C PRO A 40 18.73 -6.68 3.33
N GLU A 41 19.70 -7.36 3.94
CA GLU A 41 19.51 -8.70 4.51
C GLU A 41 18.50 -8.69 5.66
N LEU A 42 18.62 -7.73 6.60
CA LEU A 42 17.67 -7.60 7.70
C LEU A 42 16.26 -7.30 7.19
N ARG A 43 16.13 -6.43 6.18
CA ARG A 43 14.84 -6.17 5.53
C ARG A 43 14.23 -7.44 4.95
N HIS A 44 15.04 -8.28 4.30
CA HIS A 44 14.57 -9.53 3.73
C HIS A 44 14.09 -10.52 4.80
N ARG A 45 14.88 -10.69 5.87
CA ARG A 45 14.52 -11.55 7.02
C ARG A 45 13.23 -11.08 7.70
N LEU A 46 13.08 -9.77 7.92
CA LEU A 46 11.86 -9.17 8.47
C LEU A 46 10.63 -9.47 7.61
N ASN A 47 10.79 -9.41 6.28
CA ASN A 47 9.68 -9.67 5.36
C ASN A 47 9.26 -11.15 5.36
N ILE A 48 10.21 -12.08 5.46
CA ILE A 48 9.91 -13.51 5.61
C ILE A 48 9.18 -13.75 6.93
N TYR A 49 9.74 -13.26 8.03
CA TYR A 49 9.15 -13.44 9.36
C TYR A 49 7.75 -12.82 9.46
N ALA A 50 7.52 -11.66 8.84
CA ALA A 50 6.20 -11.05 8.71
C ALA A 50 5.20 -11.94 7.97
N ALA A 51 5.62 -12.53 6.84
CA ALA A 51 4.79 -13.43 6.07
C ALA A 51 4.43 -14.72 6.84
N GLU A 52 5.40 -15.32 7.55
CA GLU A 52 5.19 -16.53 8.34
C GLU A 52 4.21 -16.31 9.51
N ASN A 53 4.29 -15.15 10.15
CA ASN A 53 3.45 -14.84 11.32
C ASN A 53 2.13 -14.15 10.97
N GLN A 54 1.84 -13.92 9.68
CA GLN A 54 0.67 -13.16 9.22
C GLN A 54 0.56 -11.77 9.86
N ARG A 55 1.70 -11.13 10.16
CA ARG A 55 1.78 -9.78 10.75
C ARG A 55 2.47 -8.81 9.80
N THR A 56 2.25 -7.52 10.00
CA THR A 56 2.97 -6.49 9.24
C THR A 56 4.39 -6.34 9.78
N VAL A 57 5.33 -5.94 8.93
CA VAL A 57 6.70 -5.59 9.36
C VAL A 57 6.66 -4.49 10.43
N THR A 58 5.75 -3.52 10.29
CA THR A 58 5.55 -2.46 11.28
C THR A 58 5.18 -3.02 12.65
N ASP A 59 4.20 -3.92 12.72
CA ASP A 59 3.78 -4.58 13.97
C ASP A 59 4.95 -5.29 14.66
N ILE A 60 5.74 -6.04 13.88
CA ILE A 60 6.88 -6.79 14.39
C ILE A 60 7.94 -5.85 14.95
N VAL A 61 8.27 -4.78 14.22
CA VAL A 61 9.26 -3.79 14.67
C VAL A 61 8.75 -3.05 15.90
N THR A 62 7.48 -2.64 15.93
CA THR A 62 6.88 -1.99 17.10
C THR A 62 6.94 -2.89 18.32
N GLN A 63 6.57 -4.17 18.18
CA GLN A 63 6.64 -5.13 19.29
C GLN A 63 8.08 -5.28 19.80
N ALA A 64 9.03 -5.55 18.90
CA ALA A 64 10.42 -5.78 19.28
C ALA A 64 11.05 -4.56 19.97
N VAL A 65 10.74 -3.34 19.50
CA VAL A 65 11.21 -2.10 20.14
C VAL A 65 10.53 -1.89 21.49
N THR A 66 9.24 -2.22 21.62
CA THR A 66 8.51 -2.10 22.90
C THR A 66 9.08 -3.08 23.93
N ASP A 67 9.25 -4.36 23.56
CA ASP A 67 9.79 -5.40 24.45
C ASP A 67 11.22 -5.06 24.92
N LEU A 68 12.04 -4.46 24.04
CA LEU A 68 13.40 -4.04 24.38
C LEU A 68 13.43 -2.85 25.35
N LEU A 69 12.45 -1.94 25.29
CA LEU A 69 12.40 -0.74 26.13
C LEU A 69 11.71 -0.98 27.48
N ASP A 70 10.87 -2.02 27.58
CA ASP A 70 10.20 -2.41 28.83
C ASP A 70 11.07 -3.35 29.69
N SER A 71 12.14 -3.92 29.12
CA SER A 71 13.15 -4.76 29.80
C SER A 71 14.27 -3.94 30.45
#